data_AF-A0A7S7NLZ3-F1
#
_entry.id   AF-A0A7S7NLZ3-F1
#
_cell.length_a   1.000
_cell.length_b   1.000
_cell.length_c   1.000
_cell.angle_alpha   90.00
_cell.angle_beta   90.00
_cell.angle_gamma   90.00
#
_symmetry.space_group_name_H-M   'P 1'
#
loop_
_entity.id
_entity.type
_entity.pdbx_description
1 polymer ?
#
loop_
_entity_poly.entity_id
_entity_poly.type
_entity_poly.pdbx_seq_one_letter_code
_entity_poly.pdbx_strand_id
1 'polypeptide(L)'
;MTPIERVRAELARYQHLLLTFEAGLDSSGGVELVIRLKTEVPGAHVYHAPIHPRDIQHAQFPWTFQKYLYDCLHDYLCEMFISNPQEREPRA
;
A
#
# COMPACT_ATOMS: atom_id res chain seq x y z
N MET A 1 -19.74 -5.95 10.13
CA MET A 1 -18.51 -5.85 9.32
C MET A 1 -17.42 -5.23 10.19
N THR A 2 -16.35 -5.96 10.45
CA THR A 2 -15.16 -5.49 11.18
C THR A 2 -14.38 -4.47 10.35
N PRO A 3 -13.48 -3.65 10.94
CA PRO A 3 -12.66 -2.71 10.17
C PRO A 3 -11.86 -3.38 9.05
N ILE A 4 -11.24 -4.53 9.31
CA ILE A 4 -10.48 -5.27 8.30
C ILE A 4 -11.38 -5.85 7.20
N GLU A 5 -12.58 -6.34 7.53
CA GLU A 5 -13.55 -6.79 6.51
C GLU A 5 -13.97 -5.64 5.60
N ARG A 6 -14.14 -4.43 6.16
CA ARG A 6 -14.49 -3.24 5.38
C ARG A 6 -13.38 -2.88 4.39
N VAL A 7 -12.13 -2.91 4.84
CA VAL A 7 -10.97 -2.66 3.96
C VAL A 7 -10.86 -3.75 2.90
N ARG A 8 -11.01 -5.03 3.25
CA ARG A 8 -11.00 -6.15 2.27
C ARG A 8 -12.09 -6.01 1.22
N ALA A 9 -13.30 -5.64 1.63
CA ALA A 9 -14.41 -5.42 0.71
C ALA A 9 -14.15 -4.26 -0.25
N GLU A 10 -13.52 -3.17 0.22
CA GLU A 10 -13.14 -2.06 -0.64
C GLU A 10 -11.99 -2.44 -1.58
N LEU A 11 -10.96 -3.12 -1.09
CA LEU A 11 -9.83 -3.61 -1.89
C LEU A 11 -10.26 -4.56 -3.02
N ALA A 12 -11.28 -5.38 -2.80
CA ALA A 12 -11.82 -6.29 -3.82
C ALA A 12 -12.38 -5.57 -5.07
N ARG A 13 -12.58 -4.25 -5.00
CA ARG A 13 -13.03 -3.42 -6.13
C ARG A 13 -11.87 -3.02 -7.06
N TYR A 14 -10.62 -3.23 -6.63
CA TYR A 14 -9.43 -2.84 -7.37
C TYR A 14 -8.80 -4.06 -8.02
N GLN A 15 -8.46 -3.91 -9.29
CA GLN A 15 -7.63 -4.87 -10.02
C GLN A 15 -6.46 -4.12 -10.62
N HIS A 16 -5.25 -4.57 -10.30
CA HIS A 16 -4.03 -4.02 -10.89
C HIS A 16 -3.33 -5.07 -11.73
N LEU A 17 -2.69 -4.64 -12.82
CA LEU A 17 -1.99 -5.55 -13.74
C LEU A 17 -0.81 -6.25 -13.03
N LEU A 18 -0.01 -5.47 -12.30
CA LEU A 18 1.26 -5.92 -11.71
C LEU A 18 1.17 -6.29 -10.23
N LEU A 19 0.15 -5.79 -9.53
CA LEU A 19 0.13 -5.74 -8.07
C LEU A 19 -1.08 -6.49 -7.51
N THR A 20 -0.91 -7.05 -6.33
CA THR A 20 -1.97 -7.57 -5.48
C THR A 20 -2.09 -6.65 -4.27
N PHE A 21 -3.33 -6.36 -3.88
CA PHE A 21 -3.66 -5.59 -2.70
C PHE A 21 -4.35 -6.48 -1.67
N GLU A 22 -3.86 -6.47 -0.45
CA GLU A 22 -4.39 -7.25 0.65
C GLU A 22 -4.54 -6.37 1.90
N ALA A 23 -5.36 -6.83 2.85
CA ALA A 23 -5.44 -6.19 4.16
C ALA A 23 -5.01 -7.18 5.25
N GLY A 24 -4.00 -6.76 6.01
CA GLY A 24 -3.42 -7.49 7.13
C GLY A 24 -3.78 -6.86 8.48
N LEU A 25 -3.31 -7.49 9.54
CA LEU A 25 -3.25 -6.91 10.87
C LEU A 25 -1.78 -6.73 11.26
N ASP A 26 -1.43 -5.56 11.78
CA ASP A 26 -0.11 -5.32 12.36
C ASP A 26 0.06 -6.01 13.72
N SER A 27 1.26 -5.94 14.30
CA SER A 27 1.57 -6.54 15.61
C SER A 27 0.75 -6.00 16.78
N SER A 28 0.11 -4.85 16.60
CA SER A 28 -0.75 -4.17 17.59
C SER A 28 -2.24 -4.46 17.35
N GLY A 29 -2.58 -5.23 16.30
CA GLY A 29 -3.95 -5.47 15.86
C GLY A 29 -4.57 -4.32 15.04
N GLY A 30 -3.76 -3.34 14.62
CA GLY A 30 -4.16 -2.30 13.67
C GLY A 30 -4.33 -2.88 12.26
N VAL A 31 -5.17 -2.27 11.42
CA VAL A 31 -5.35 -2.71 10.04
C VAL A 31 -4.29 -2.09 9.16
N GLU A 32 -3.66 -2.88 8.30
CA GLU A 32 -2.67 -2.40 7.33
C GLU A 32 -3.04 -2.81 5.90
N LEU A 33 -2.71 -1.94 4.94
CA LEU A 33 -2.65 -2.24 3.51
C LEU A 33 -1.35 -2.97 3.22
N VAL A 34 -1.44 -4.07 2.48
CA VAL A 34 -0.29 -4.84 2.01
C VAL A 34 -0.30 -4.82 0.48
N ILE A 35 0.79 -4.36 -0.13
CA ILE A 35 0.97 -4.31 -1.59
C ILE A 35 2.17 -5.19 -1.96
N ARG A 36 1.97 -6.08 -2.94
CA ARG A 36 3.03 -6.93 -3.48
C ARG A 36 2.93 -7.09 -4.99
N LEU A 37 4.05 -7.34 -5.64
CA LEU A 37 4.07 -7.81 -7.04
C LEU A 37 3.44 -9.21 -7.13
N LYS A 38 2.68 -9.43 -8.21
CA LYS A 38 2.12 -10.76 -8.53
C LYS A 38 3.19 -11.76 -8.94
N THR A 39 4.24 -11.26 -9.58
CA THR A 39 5.42 -12.02 -9.98
C THR A 39 6.59 -11.56 -9.11
N GLU A 40 7.27 -12.50 -8.47
CA GLU A 40 8.45 -12.18 -7.67
C GLU A 40 9.54 -11.58 -8.53
N VAL A 41 10.07 -10.44 -8.07
CA VAL A 41 11.23 -9.77 -8.67
C VAL A 41 12.30 -9.67 -7.58
N PRO A 42 13.52 -10.19 -7.80
CA PRO A 42 14.60 -10.09 -6.82
C PRO A 42 14.84 -8.63 -6.40
N GLY A 43 14.85 -8.39 -5.08
CA GLY A 43 15.03 -7.06 -4.51
C GLY A 43 13.74 -6.26 -4.32
N ALA A 44 12.60 -6.69 -4.89
CA ALA A 44 11.32 -6.07 -4.60
C ALA A 44 10.81 -6.50 -3.21
N HIS A 45 10.52 -5.52 -2.36
CA HIS A 45 9.96 -5.75 -1.04
C HIS A 45 8.41 -5.74 -1.09
N VAL A 46 7.79 -6.20 -0.01
CA VAL A 46 6.34 -6.08 0.22
C VAL A 46 6.10 -4.78 0.95
N TYR A 47 5.21 -3.94 0.43
CA TYR A 47 4.91 -2.64 1.02
C TYR A 47 3.77 -2.77 2.03
N HIS A 48 3.97 -2.21 3.23
CA HIS A 48 3.00 -2.24 4.32
C HIS A 48 2.68 -0.81 4.75
N ALA A 49 1.39 -0.48 4.84
CA ALA A 49 0.94 0.85 5.18
C ALA A 49 -0.21 0.81 6.21
N PRO A 50 -0.07 1.44 7.39
CA PRO A 50 -1.10 1.39 8.41
C PRO A 50 -2.33 2.24 8.02
N ILE A 51 -3.52 1.69 8.19
CA ILE A 51 -4.79 2.38 7.95
C ILE A 51 -5.42 2.75 9.29
N HIS A 52 -5.57 4.05 9.56
CA HIS A 52 -6.08 4.51 10.84
C HIS A 52 -7.57 4.17 11.01
N PRO A 53 -8.03 3.66 12.18
CA PRO A 53 -9.41 3.26 12.39
C PRO A 53 -10.45 4.35 12.11
N ARG A 54 -10.10 5.62 12.37
CA ARG A 54 -10.97 6.78 12.08
C ARG A 54 -11.26 6.92 10.59
N ASP A 55 -10.28 6.63 9.73
CA ASP A 55 -10.46 6.76 8.28
C ASP A 55 -11.37 5.63 7.77
N ILE A 56 -11.22 4.42 8.30
CA ILE A 56 -12.07 3.26 7.99
C ILE A 56 -13.53 3.53 8.36
N GLN A 57 -13.76 4.23 9.48
CA GLN A 57 -15.10 4.56 9.96
C GLN A 57 -15.73 5.75 9.23
N HIS A 58 -14.95 6.52 8.47
CA HIS A 58 -15.43 7.73 7.81
C HIS A 58 -16.52 7.44 6.77
N ALA A 59 -17.50 8.35 6.64
CA ALA A 59 -18.62 8.19 5.72
C ALA A 59 -18.15 8.17 4.24
N GLN A 60 -17.09 8.93 3.93
CA GLN A 60 -16.48 8.97 2.60
C GLN A 60 -15.31 7.99 2.45
N PHE A 61 -15.25 6.94 3.28
CA PHE A 61 -14.15 5.97 3.28
C PHE A 61 -13.74 5.52 1.87
N PRO A 62 -14.64 5.15 0.93
CA PRO A 62 -14.22 4.71 -0.40
C PRO A 62 -13.37 5.75 -1.15
N TRP A 63 -13.75 7.03 -1.09
CA TRP A 63 -13.03 8.11 -1.76
C TRP A 63 -11.69 8.43 -1.08
N THR A 64 -11.69 8.52 0.25
CA THR A 64 -10.46 8.79 1.00
C THR A 64 -9.48 7.62 0.91
N PHE A 65 -10.00 6.38 0.89
CA PHE A 65 -9.21 5.18 0.71
C PHE A 65 -8.63 5.06 -0.70
N GLN A 66 -9.38 5.44 -1.74
CA GLN A 66 -8.86 5.48 -3.11
C GLN A 66 -7.65 6.42 -3.21
N LYS A 67 -7.77 7.64 -2.67
CA LYS A 67 -6.66 8.58 -2.63
C LYS A 67 -5.46 7.99 -1.89
N TYR A 68 -5.70 7.46 -0.68
CA TYR A 68 -4.66 6.83 0.13
C TYR A 68 -3.95 5.68 -0.60
N LEU A 69 -4.70 4.78 -1.26
CA LEU A 69 -4.14 3.70 -2.05
C LEU A 69 -3.26 4.21 -3.20
N TYR A 70 -3.65 5.30 -3.87
CA TYR A 70 -2.86 5.89 -4.95
C TYR A 70 -1.60 6.58 -4.44
N ASP A 71 -1.66 7.22 -3.29
CA ASP A 71 -0.49 7.78 -2.62
C ASP A 71 0.49 6.65 -2.23
N CYS A 72 0.01 5.56 -1.63
CA CYS A 72 0.83 4.37 -1.34
C CYS A 72 1.43 3.71 -2.59
N LEU A 73 0.69 3.66 -3.70
CA LEU A 73 1.21 3.16 -4.97
C LEU A 73 2.34 4.03 -5.50
N HIS A 74 2.19 5.35 -5.41
CA HIS A 74 3.23 6.29 -5.82
C HIS A 74 4.50 6.07 -5.00
N ASP A 75 4.36 6.02 -3.67
CA ASP A 75 5.49 5.80 -2.75
C ASP A 75 6.17 4.46 -3.03
N TYR A 76 5.41 3.37 -3.13
CA TYR A 76 5.96 2.04 -3.39
C TYR A 76 6.73 1.96 -4.72
N LEU A 77 6.20 2.57 -5.79
CA LEU A 77 6.89 2.61 -7.08
C LEU A 77 8.19 3.44 -7.00
N CYS A 78 8.18 4.54 -6.26
CA CYS A 78 9.35 5.37 -6.04
C CYS A 78 10.42 4.66 -5.19
N GLU A 79 10.03 3.88 -4.19
CA GLU A 79 10.98 3.08 -3.37
C GLU A 79 11.69 1.98 -4.17
N MET A 80 11.15 1.59 -5.32
CA MET A 80 11.76 0.58 -6.20
C MET A 80 12.81 1.14 -7.18
N PHE A 81 13.13 2.44 -7.13
CA PHE A 81 14.30 2.96 -7.86
C PHE A 81 15.60 2.35 -7.32
N ILE A 82 16.32 1.62 -8.17
CA ILE A 82 17.66 1.08 -7.87
C ILE A 82 18.73 2.19 -7.99
N SER A 83 18.43 3.21 -8.78
CA SER A 83 19.23 4.42 -8.89
C SER A 83 18.32 5.61 -9.15
N ASN A 84 18.64 6.76 -8.57
CA ASN A 84 17.89 8.00 -8.78
C ASN A 84 18.82 9.21 -8.90
N PRO A 85 18.39 10.31 -9.54
CA PRO A 85 19.25 11.49 -9.75
C PRO A 85 19.75 12.20 -8.47
N GLN A 86 19.19 11.87 -7.30
CA GLN A 86 19.61 12.43 -6.01
C GLN A 86 20.73 11.60 -5.35
N GLU A 87 21.05 10.42 -5.90
CA GLU A 87 22.27 9.70 -5.57
C GLU A 87 23.46 10.56 -6.01
N ARG A 88 24.03 11.31 -5.06
CA ARG A 88 25.26 12.05 -5.28
C ARG A 88 26.30 11.08 -5.82
N GLU A 89 26.87 11.36 -6.99
CA GLU A 89 28.08 10.69 -7.45
C GLU A 89 29.05 10.60 -6.27
N PRO A 90 29.66 9.43 -6.02
CA PRO A 90 30.69 9.34 -5.00
C PRO A 90 31.72 10.42 -5.32
N ARG A 91 32.02 11.30 -4.36
CA ARG A 91 33.08 12.30 -4.54
C ARG A 91 34.36 11.54 -4.90
N ALA A 92 34.82 11.74 -6.14
CA ALA A 92 36.07 11.20 -6.66
C ALA A 92 37.28 11.75 -5.88
#